data_AF-A0A8H6NQA2-F1
#
_entry.id   AF-A0A8H6NQA2-F1
#
_cell.length_a   1.000
_cell.length_b   1.000
_cell.length_c   1.000
_cell.angle_alpha   90.00
_cell.angle_beta   90.00
_cell.angle_gamma   90.00
#
_symmetry.space_group_name_H-M   'P 1'
#
loop_
_entity.id
_entity.type
_entity.pdbx_description
1 polymer ?
#
loop_
_entity_poly.entity_id
_entity_poly.type
_entity_poly.pdbx_seq_one_letter_code
_entity_poly.pdbx_strand_id
1 'polypeptide(L)'
;MAPRKSSRLLAVLASAASVAAHGHITNIVVKGVSYRNYLPTQDPYTPNPPLVAGWATDQPDNGYVEPSAYTAPDIICHRKAVAGKGRIAVEAGDTIQLQWTDWPDSHKGPVLDWLAPCNGPCNAIPKTDLRFFKIDGAGLIDAPQRNNRWAAADLIGNGNAWLVRIPPNIAPGHYVLRHDIIALHGGQQPNGAQSYPQCINLEITGSGTDTPEGVPGTALYGANHPGILYNIYRDFLNDYVVPGGPIIPGGTSMLPQTKIPITASGSATPYGTTRASSSVRASSSPPAPVVSSSSRAPAVSTSLTPVQSPASSSPRQTDDDTPPQTSVTPPATTLQTRTTVAPPASSQPPPSGEEVTQGLYQQCGGRGYAGATKCQDFATCSTMDPYYAQCRPTPVASGGGQPLYAQCGGIGYTGPTNCVAGARCQVNNPWYSQCLP
;
A
#
# COMPACT_ATOMS: atom_id res chain seq x y z
N MET A 1 33.68 -45.39 60.85
CA MET A 1 32.87 -44.24 60.37
C MET A 1 33.39 -43.81 59.02
N ALA A 2 32.69 -44.15 57.94
CA ALA A 2 33.03 -43.72 56.58
C ALA A 2 32.00 -42.66 56.13
N PRO A 3 32.43 -41.50 55.59
CA PRO A 3 31.50 -40.43 55.26
C PRO A 3 30.81 -40.71 53.91
N ARG A 4 29.47 -40.72 53.93
CA ARG A 4 28.65 -40.76 52.71
C ARG A 4 28.80 -39.42 51.97
N LYS A 5 29.34 -39.46 50.75
CA LYS A 5 29.36 -38.32 49.83
C LYS A 5 27.94 -38.12 49.27
N SER A 6 27.29 -37.03 49.68
CA SER A 6 26.00 -36.60 49.12
C SER A 6 26.23 -36.00 47.74
N SER A 7 25.91 -36.76 46.69
CA SER A 7 25.85 -36.26 45.31
C SER A 7 24.64 -35.34 45.18
N ARG A 8 24.88 -34.03 45.04
CA ARG A 8 23.85 -33.06 44.65
C ARG A 8 23.78 -33.08 43.11
N LEU A 9 22.75 -33.73 42.55
CA LEU A 9 22.38 -33.49 41.15
C LEU A 9 21.89 -32.04 41.02
N LEU A 10 22.64 -31.19 40.34
CA LEU A 10 22.10 -29.96 39.76
C LEU A 10 21.30 -30.37 38.52
N ALA A 11 19.97 -30.28 38.60
CA ALA A 11 19.12 -30.31 37.42
C ALA A 11 19.25 -28.96 36.71
N VAL A 12 20.01 -28.92 35.61
CA VAL A 12 20.03 -27.78 34.69
C VAL A 12 18.74 -27.83 33.87
N LEU A 13 17.78 -26.98 34.22
CA LEU A 13 16.63 -26.67 33.37
C LEU A 13 17.14 -25.96 32.12
N ALA A 14 17.30 -26.71 31.03
CA ALA A 14 17.50 -26.14 29.71
C ALA A 14 16.18 -25.52 29.26
N SER A 15 16.02 -24.22 29.52
CA SER A 15 15.00 -23.40 28.87
C SER A 15 15.35 -23.37 27.38
N ALA A 16 14.69 -24.19 26.57
CA ALA A 16 14.71 -24.00 25.13
C ALA A 16 14.00 -22.67 24.85
N ALA A 17 14.78 -21.59 24.76
CA ALA A 17 14.32 -20.36 24.14
C ALA A 17 13.97 -20.74 22.70
N SER A 18 12.68 -20.89 22.41
CA SER A 18 12.19 -20.93 21.04
C SER A 18 12.49 -19.56 20.45
N VAL A 19 13.64 -19.43 19.81
CA VAL A 19 13.89 -18.30 18.93
C VAL A 19 12.94 -18.52 17.75
N ALA A 20 11.76 -17.91 17.83
CA ALA A 20 10.84 -17.83 16.70
C ALA A 20 11.57 -17.00 15.64
N ALA A 21 12.27 -17.69 14.73
CA ALA A 21 13.20 -17.04 13.83
C ALA A 21 12.49 -16.24 12.71
N HIS A 22 11.16 -16.24 12.64
CA HIS A 22 10.42 -15.68 11.53
C HIS A 22 8.97 -15.29 11.91
N GLY A 23 8.29 -14.45 11.11
CA GLY A 23 6.97 -13.88 11.43
C GLY A 23 5.91 -13.86 10.31
N HIS A 24 4.69 -13.46 10.66
CA HIS A 24 3.56 -13.27 9.74
C HIS A 24 2.64 -12.13 10.22
N ILE A 25 1.77 -11.63 9.35
CA ILE A 25 0.75 -10.64 9.75
C ILE A 25 -0.37 -11.33 10.52
N THR A 26 -0.65 -10.86 11.73
CA THR A 26 -1.72 -11.37 12.60
C THR A 26 -3.04 -10.65 12.36
N ASN A 27 -2.99 -9.34 12.15
CA ASN A 27 -4.17 -8.47 12.09
C ASN A 27 -3.97 -7.29 11.13
N ILE A 28 -5.08 -6.83 10.56
CA ILE A 28 -5.19 -5.64 9.72
C ILE A 28 -6.09 -4.66 10.45
N VAL A 29 -5.65 -3.43 10.69
CA VAL A 29 -6.46 -2.40 11.36
C VAL A 29 -6.80 -1.29 10.37
N VAL A 30 -8.09 -1.02 10.19
CA VAL A 30 -8.61 0.05 9.34
C VAL A 30 -9.52 0.92 10.20
N LYS A 31 -9.23 2.23 10.30
CA LYS A 31 -10.04 3.18 11.08
C LYS A 31 -10.33 2.70 12.53
N GLY A 32 -9.36 2.04 13.16
CA GLY A 32 -9.47 1.48 14.52
C GLY A 32 -10.18 0.13 14.64
N VAL A 33 -10.71 -0.43 13.54
CA VAL A 33 -11.31 -1.77 13.51
C VAL A 33 -10.25 -2.80 13.13
N SER A 34 -9.98 -3.76 14.03
CA SER A 34 -9.04 -4.85 13.79
C SER A 34 -9.72 -6.06 13.15
N TYR A 35 -9.16 -6.55 12.06
CA TYR A 35 -9.56 -7.74 11.33
C TYR A 35 -8.47 -8.79 11.48
N ARG A 36 -8.84 -9.98 11.96
CA ARG A 36 -7.91 -11.11 12.03
C ARG A 36 -7.47 -11.53 10.63
N ASN A 37 -6.16 -11.77 10.46
CA ASN A 37 -5.59 -12.31 9.24
C ASN A 37 -5.59 -13.85 9.23
N TYR A 38 -5.11 -14.46 8.15
CA TYR A 38 -4.73 -15.87 8.16
C TYR A 38 -3.52 -16.08 9.08
N LEU A 39 -3.59 -17.09 9.96
CA LEU A 39 -2.52 -17.43 10.89
C LEU A 39 -1.92 -18.79 10.50
N PRO A 40 -0.77 -18.84 9.79
CA PRO A 40 -0.22 -20.09 9.25
C PRO A 40 0.20 -21.11 10.32
N THR A 41 0.42 -20.65 11.56
CA THR A 41 0.78 -21.50 12.70
C THR A 41 -0.43 -22.07 13.44
N GLN A 42 -1.66 -21.64 13.09
CA GLN A 42 -2.89 -22.01 13.81
C GLN A 42 -3.99 -22.53 12.88
N ASP A 43 -4.28 -21.81 11.78
CA ASP A 43 -5.43 -22.09 10.90
C ASP A 43 -5.39 -23.46 10.22
N PRO A 44 -4.23 -23.98 9.76
CA PRO A 44 -4.14 -25.35 9.23
C PRO A 44 -4.56 -26.44 10.21
N TYR A 45 -4.51 -26.16 11.51
CA TYR A 45 -4.79 -27.09 12.59
C TYR A 45 -6.14 -26.84 13.27
N THR A 46 -6.90 -25.85 12.78
CA THR A 46 -8.18 -25.46 13.35
C THR A 46 -9.32 -26.03 12.50
N PRO A 47 -10.20 -26.87 13.07
CA PRO A 47 -11.43 -27.27 12.36
C PRO A 47 -12.30 -26.05 12.05
N ASN A 48 -12.65 -25.84 10.78
CA ASN A 48 -13.41 -24.68 10.30
C ASN A 48 -12.77 -23.34 10.69
N PRO A 49 -11.59 -22.99 10.15
CA PRO A 49 -10.91 -21.76 10.50
C PRO A 49 -11.78 -20.53 10.11
N PRO A 50 -11.60 -19.38 10.79
CA PRO A 50 -12.39 -18.17 10.52
C PRO A 50 -12.31 -17.70 9.06
N LEU A 51 -13.36 -17.03 8.59
CA LEU A 51 -13.34 -16.32 7.33
C LEU A 51 -12.40 -15.11 7.42
N VAL A 52 -11.35 -15.11 6.60
CA VAL A 52 -10.33 -14.05 6.57
C VAL A 52 -10.12 -13.51 5.16
N ALA A 53 -9.64 -12.26 5.09
CA ALA A 53 -9.21 -11.62 3.85
C ALA A 53 -7.76 -11.98 3.47
N GLY A 54 -6.96 -12.40 4.45
CA GLY A 54 -5.62 -12.92 4.25
C GLY A 54 -5.60 -14.18 3.42
N TRP A 55 -4.59 -14.30 2.58
CA TRP A 55 -4.33 -15.50 1.79
C TRP A 55 -3.76 -16.60 2.67
N ALA A 56 -4.25 -17.82 2.48
CA ALA A 56 -3.71 -18.99 3.17
C ALA A 56 -2.36 -19.37 2.55
N THR A 57 -1.37 -19.70 3.38
CA THR A 57 0.01 -20.01 2.97
C THR A 57 0.53 -21.24 3.70
N ASP A 58 1.51 -21.93 3.08
CA ASP A 58 2.29 -22.98 3.72
C ASP A 58 3.52 -22.35 4.40
N GLN A 59 3.30 -21.83 5.60
CA GLN A 59 4.29 -21.11 6.40
C GLN A 59 4.25 -21.46 7.92
N PRO A 60 4.18 -22.74 8.30
CA PRO A 60 4.10 -23.12 9.72
C PRO A 60 5.39 -22.84 10.52
N ASP A 61 6.52 -22.75 9.82
CA ASP A 61 7.84 -22.35 10.31
C ASP A 61 7.99 -20.82 10.44
N ASN A 62 6.93 -20.06 10.11
CA ASN A 62 6.95 -18.63 9.86
C ASN A 62 7.95 -18.19 8.77
N GLY A 63 8.48 -19.10 7.95
CA GLY A 63 9.62 -18.89 7.04
C GLY A 63 9.41 -17.88 5.90
N TYR A 64 10.35 -17.85 4.96
CA TYR A 64 10.43 -16.89 3.86
C TYR A 64 10.36 -17.56 2.47
N VAL A 65 10.36 -16.71 1.43
CA VAL A 65 10.68 -17.06 0.04
C VAL A 65 12.06 -16.52 -0.30
N GLU A 66 12.94 -17.38 -0.78
CA GLU A 66 14.32 -17.04 -1.15
C GLU A 66 14.46 -16.54 -2.61
N PRO A 67 15.53 -15.80 -2.95
CA PRO A 67 15.75 -15.25 -4.28
C PRO A 67 15.70 -16.27 -5.43
N SER A 68 16.10 -17.52 -5.21
CA SER A 68 16.03 -18.60 -6.19
C SER A 68 14.58 -18.86 -6.68
N ALA A 69 13.59 -18.53 -5.85
CA ALA A 69 12.17 -18.68 -6.11
C ALA A 69 11.48 -17.39 -6.56
N TYR A 70 12.22 -16.29 -6.80
CA TYR A 70 11.61 -15.01 -7.23
C TYR A 70 10.95 -15.05 -8.61
N THR A 71 11.30 -16.02 -9.46
CA THR A 71 10.59 -16.26 -10.73
C THR A 71 9.49 -17.30 -10.62
N ALA A 72 9.27 -17.87 -9.42
CA ALA A 72 8.28 -18.92 -9.17
C ALA A 72 7.02 -18.33 -8.50
N PRO A 73 5.85 -18.99 -8.60
CA PRO A 73 4.59 -18.47 -8.05
C PRO A 73 4.56 -18.22 -6.53
N ASP A 74 5.54 -18.72 -5.78
CA ASP A 74 5.63 -18.54 -4.33
C ASP A 74 5.97 -17.10 -3.94
N ILE A 75 6.71 -16.33 -4.75
CA ILE A 75 7.03 -14.93 -4.41
C ILE A 75 5.81 -14.00 -4.44
N ILE A 76 4.73 -14.44 -5.10
CA ILE A 76 3.54 -13.63 -5.34
C ILE A 76 2.85 -13.32 -4.00
N CYS A 77 2.48 -14.36 -3.25
CA CYS A 77 1.71 -14.26 -2.01
C CYS A 77 2.19 -15.26 -0.93
N HIS A 78 3.44 -15.71 -1.01
CA HIS A 78 4.07 -16.78 -0.24
C HIS A 78 3.85 -18.20 -0.80
N ARG A 79 4.60 -19.15 -0.21
CA ARG A 79 4.60 -20.59 -0.51
C ARG A 79 3.19 -21.16 -0.55
N LYS A 80 2.84 -21.80 -1.67
CA LYS A 80 1.54 -22.46 -1.91
C LYS A 80 0.32 -21.59 -1.60
N ALA A 81 0.45 -20.27 -1.77
CA ALA A 81 -0.61 -19.35 -1.38
C ALA A 81 -1.94 -19.59 -2.12
N VAL A 82 -3.04 -19.59 -1.37
CA VAL A 82 -4.43 -19.69 -1.85
C VAL A 82 -5.19 -18.44 -1.42
N ALA A 83 -5.99 -17.89 -2.32
CA ALA A 83 -6.70 -16.64 -2.09
C ALA A 83 -7.59 -16.68 -0.83
N GLY A 84 -7.56 -15.58 -0.07
CA GLY A 84 -8.46 -15.38 1.06
C GLY A 84 -9.92 -15.45 0.59
N LYS A 85 -10.80 -15.98 1.43
CA LYS A 85 -12.22 -16.17 1.07
C LYS A 85 -13.10 -14.94 1.33
N GLY A 86 -12.63 -14.01 2.16
CA GLY A 86 -13.28 -12.73 2.44
C GLY A 86 -12.50 -11.54 1.89
N ARG A 87 -12.98 -10.34 2.23
CA ARG A 87 -12.32 -9.05 1.95
C ARG A 87 -12.55 -8.04 3.06
N ILE A 88 -11.71 -7.02 3.13
CA ILE A 88 -11.86 -5.86 4.02
C ILE A 88 -12.21 -4.64 3.17
N ALA A 89 -13.28 -3.94 3.53
CA ALA A 89 -13.66 -2.69 2.85
C ALA A 89 -12.81 -1.53 3.37
N VAL A 90 -12.25 -0.74 2.45
CA VAL A 90 -11.43 0.44 2.73
C VAL A 90 -11.81 1.56 1.76
N GLU A 91 -11.61 2.81 2.13
CA GLU A 91 -11.77 3.94 1.21
C GLU A 91 -10.41 4.30 0.60
N ALA A 92 -10.40 4.77 -0.65
CA ALA A 92 -9.22 5.39 -1.24
C ALA A 92 -8.73 6.53 -0.32
N GLY A 93 -7.45 6.54 0.00
CA GLY A 93 -6.85 7.48 0.95
C GLY A 93 -6.78 6.99 2.40
N ASP A 94 -7.46 5.88 2.75
CA ASP A 94 -7.37 5.29 4.08
C ASP A 94 -5.94 4.81 4.39
N THR A 95 -5.57 4.92 5.67
CA THR A 95 -4.37 4.29 6.21
C THR A 95 -4.74 2.96 6.86
N ILE A 96 -4.03 1.91 6.46
CA ILE A 96 -4.15 0.55 6.98
C ILE A 96 -2.93 0.26 7.85
N GLN A 97 -3.13 -0.30 9.04
CA GLN A 97 -2.04 -0.82 9.86
C GLN A 97 -1.97 -2.34 9.75
N LEU A 98 -0.80 -2.86 9.40
CA LEU A 98 -0.50 -4.28 9.31
C LEU A 98 0.29 -4.70 10.53
N GLN A 99 -0.30 -5.55 11.38
CA GLN A 99 0.31 -6.00 12.63
C GLN A 99 1.00 -7.33 12.40
N TRP A 100 2.30 -7.37 12.63
CA TRP A 100 3.12 -8.57 12.58
C TRP A 100 3.18 -9.25 13.94
N THR A 101 3.55 -10.52 13.94
CA THR A 101 4.21 -11.13 15.11
C THR A 101 5.52 -10.38 15.42
N ASP A 102 6.18 -10.74 16.51
CA ASP A 102 7.49 -10.15 16.84
C ASP A 102 8.48 -10.28 15.67
N TRP A 103 9.11 -9.16 15.29
CA TRP A 103 10.10 -9.10 14.22
C TRP A 103 11.51 -8.99 14.80
N PRO A 104 12.49 -9.82 14.39
CA PRO A 104 13.84 -9.77 14.95
C PRO A 104 14.60 -8.50 14.51
N ASP A 105 15.29 -7.84 15.44
CA ASP A 105 16.14 -6.67 15.14
C ASP A 105 17.27 -6.98 14.13
N SER A 106 17.72 -8.23 14.10
CA SER A 106 18.72 -8.68 13.11
C SER A 106 18.18 -8.69 11.68
N HIS A 107 16.86 -8.81 11.49
CA HIS A 107 16.20 -8.88 10.18
C HIS A 107 15.97 -7.48 9.60
N LYS A 108 17.08 -6.74 9.46
CA LYS A 108 17.13 -5.42 8.84
C LYS A 108 16.82 -5.51 7.36
N GLY A 109 16.08 -4.53 6.85
CA GLY A 109 15.77 -4.46 5.43
C GLY A 109 14.58 -3.55 5.11
N PRO A 110 14.20 -3.47 3.83
CA PRO A 110 13.08 -2.68 3.38
C PRO A 110 11.73 -3.28 3.78
N VAL A 111 10.72 -2.42 3.79
CA VAL A 111 9.30 -2.78 3.90
C VAL A 111 8.59 -2.16 2.72
N LEU A 112 7.79 -2.96 2.00
CA LEU A 112 7.25 -2.57 0.71
C LEU A 112 5.80 -3.03 0.54
N ASP A 113 5.02 -2.26 -0.20
CA ASP A 113 3.60 -2.53 -0.43
C ASP A 113 3.19 -2.31 -1.88
N TRP A 114 2.32 -3.20 -2.37
CA TRP A 114 1.77 -3.17 -3.72
C TRP A 114 0.27 -3.41 -3.69
N LEU A 115 -0.40 -2.87 -4.70
CA LEU A 115 -1.76 -3.27 -5.04
C LEU A 115 -1.76 -3.96 -6.40
N ALA A 116 -2.65 -4.94 -6.56
CA ALA A 116 -2.98 -5.54 -7.85
C ALA A 116 -4.50 -5.63 -8.00
N PRO A 117 -5.09 -5.13 -9.10
CA PRO A 117 -6.52 -5.24 -9.32
C PRO A 117 -6.89 -6.70 -9.61
N CYS A 118 -8.00 -7.15 -9.02
CA CYS A 118 -8.52 -8.50 -9.21
C CYS A 118 -9.44 -8.62 -10.43
N ASN A 119 -9.90 -7.49 -11.00
CA ASN A 119 -10.85 -7.42 -12.11
C ASN A 119 -12.10 -8.30 -11.89
N GLY A 120 -12.56 -8.32 -10.64
CA GLY A 120 -13.56 -9.25 -10.12
C GLY A 120 -13.25 -9.63 -8.68
N PRO A 121 -13.96 -10.61 -8.10
CA PRO A 121 -13.69 -11.11 -6.76
C PRO A 121 -12.25 -11.66 -6.61
N CYS A 122 -11.47 -11.17 -5.65
CA CYS A 122 -10.09 -11.63 -5.45
C CYS A 122 -9.99 -13.08 -4.96
N ASN A 123 -11.08 -13.69 -4.49
CA ASN A 123 -11.09 -15.12 -4.15
C ASN A 123 -11.18 -16.04 -5.38
N ALA A 124 -11.37 -15.48 -6.58
CA ALA A 124 -11.51 -16.25 -7.83
C ALA A 124 -10.37 -16.01 -8.82
N ILE A 125 -9.50 -15.01 -8.59
CA ILE A 125 -8.40 -14.70 -9.50
C ILE A 125 -7.24 -15.70 -9.36
N PRO A 126 -6.70 -16.26 -10.46
CA PRO A 126 -5.41 -16.96 -10.43
C PRO A 126 -4.30 -15.99 -10.03
N LYS A 127 -3.54 -16.32 -8.98
CA LYS A 127 -2.50 -15.41 -8.44
C LYS A 127 -1.44 -15.00 -9.47
N THR A 128 -1.19 -15.84 -10.48
CA THR A 128 -0.27 -15.57 -11.58
C THR A 128 -0.74 -14.48 -12.53
N ASP A 129 -2.03 -14.15 -12.50
CA ASP A 129 -2.63 -13.13 -13.37
C ASP A 129 -2.57 -11.74 -12.75
N LEU A 130 -2.32 -11.66 -11.43
CA LEU A 130 -2.17 -10.40 -10.69
C LEU A 130 -1.01 -9.56 -11.25
N ARG A 131 -1.29 -8.27 -11.45
CA ARG A 131 -0.32 -7.27 -11.90
C ARG A 131 -0.16 -6.21 -10.82
N PHE A 132 0.98 -6.24 -10.14
CA PHE A 132 1.29 -5.44 -8.98
C PHE A 132 1.95 -4.12 -9.36
N PHE A 133 1.44 -3.03 -8.82
CA PHE A 133 2.08 -1.72 -8.86
C PHE A 133 2.39 -1.27 -7.42
N LYS A 134 3.56 -0.66 -7.24
CA LYS A 134 4.09 -0.32 -5.90
C LYS A 134 3.44 0.96 -5.39
N ILE A 135 2.95 0.93 -4.15
CA ILE A 135 2.30 2.07 -3.47
C ILE A 135 3.13 2.61 -2.29
N ASP A 136 4.02 1.78 -1.73
CA ASP A 136 4.97 2.12 -0.66
C ASP A 136 6.26 1.30 -0.87
N GLY A 137 7.41 1.81 -0.41
CA GLY A 137 8.70 1.13 -0.51
C GLY A 137 9.79 1.87 0.27
N ALA A 138 9.82 1.64 1.58
CA ALA A 138 10.81 2.21 2.48
C ALA A 138 12.05 1.29 2.57
N GLY A 139 13.25 1.85 2.46
CA GLY A 139 14.52 1.14 2.52
C GLY A 139 15.38 1.55 3.71
N LEU A 140 16.56 2.12 3.41
CA LEU A 140 17.37 2.86 4.38
C LEU A 140 16.74 4.23 4.66
N ILE A 141 16.69 4.60 5.93
CA ILE A 141 16.07 5.85 6.41
C ILE A 141 17.16 6.82 6.87
N ASP A 142 17.06 8.07 6.41
CA ASP A 142 17.95 9.17 6.80
C ASP A 142 19.46 8.84 6.65
N ALA A 143 19.79 8.01 5.66
CA ALA A 143 21.15 7.59 5.33
C ALA A 143 21.98 8.74 4.71
N PRO A 144 23.32 8.79 4.94
CA PRO A 144 24.13 7.81 5.65
C PRO A 144 24.11 7.96 7.18
N GLN A 145 24.14 6.83 7.89
CA GLN A 145 24.23 6.78 9.34
C GLN A 145 25.19 5.68 9.79
N ARG A 146 25.87 5.85 10.93
CA ARG A 146 26.77 4.80 11.46
C ARG A 146 26.03 3.47 11.66
N ASN A 147 24.82 3.49 12.22
CA ASN A 147 24.08 2.28 12.58
C ASN A 147 23.10 1.80 11.50
N ASN A 148 22.99 2.51 10.37
CA ASN A 148 22.04 2.27 9.27
C ASN A 148 20.62 1.94 9.75
N ARG A 149 19.77 2.95 9.90
CA ARG A 149 18.35 2.74 10.22
C ARG A 149 17.60 2.21 8.99
N TRP A 150 16.85 1.13 9.17
CA TRP A 150 16.07 0.47 8.12
C TRP A 150 14.58 0.58 8.41
N ALA A 151 13.75 0.50 7.38
CA ALA A 151 12.29 0.46 7.52
C ALA A 151 11.81 -0.63 8.50
N ALA A 152 12.43 -1.81 8.50
CA ALA A 152 12.11 -2.87 9.48
C ALA A 152 12.32 -2.44 10.95
N ALA A 153 13.29 -1.55 11.23
CA ALA A 153 13.48 -1.01 12.57
C ALA A 153 12.34 -0.08 13.00
N ASP A 154 11.76 0.66 12.05
CA ASP A 154 10.60 1.52 12.30
C ASP A 154 9.32 0.70 12.50
N LEU A 155 9.18 -0.41 11.77
CA LEU A 155 8.14 -1.41 12.01
C LEU A 155 8.23 -1.96 13.44
N ILE A 156 9.42 -2.36 13.89
CA ILE A 156 9.65 -2.83 15.27
C ILE A 156 9.32 -1.71 16.27
N GLY A 157 9.82 -0.50 16.05
CA GLY A 157 9.58 0.67 16.89
C GLY A 157 8.10 1.06 17.00
N ASN A 158 7.30 0.73 15.99
CA ASN A 158 5.86 0.90 15.98
C ASN A 158 5.09 -0.29 16.60
N GLY A 159 5.77 -1.12 17.40
CA GLY A 159 5.18 -2.29 18.06
C GLY A 159 4.86 -3.42 17.08
N ASN A 160 5.80 -3.70 16.18
CA ASN A 160 5.68 -4.68 15.10
C ASN A 160 4.50 -4.39 14.16
N ALA A 161 4.36 -3.13 13.75
CA ALA A 161 3.27 -2.72 12.88
C ALA A 161 3.72 -1.73 11.79
N TRP A 162 3.15 -1.86 10.60
CA TRP A 162 3.44 -0.98 9.47
C TRP A 162 2.19 -0.26 8.98
N LEU A 163 2.29 1.04 8.77
CA LEU A 163 1.23 1.85 8.16
C LEU A 163 1.42 1.94 6.65
N VAL A 164 0.36 1.62 5.92
CA VAL A 164 0.27 1.71 4.46
C VAL A 164 -0.88 2.63 4.09
N ARG A 165 -0.69 3.56 3.16
CA ARG A 165 -1.78 4.39 2.64
C ARG A 165 -2.31 3.82 1.33
N ILE A 166 -3.62 3.63 1.25
CA ILE A 166 -4.29 3.40 -0.04
C ILE A 166 -4.21 4.68 -0.87
N PRO A 167 -3.71 4.66 -2.12
CA PRO A 167 -3.57 5.88 -2.91
C PRO A 167 -4.92 6.61 -3.04
N PRO A 168 -4.99 7.93 -2.82
CA PRO A 168 -6.26 8.66 -2.69
C PRO A 168 -7.08 8.71 -3.99
N ASN A 169 -6.41 8.59 -5.14
CA ASN A 169 -7.03 8.68 -6.46
C ASN A 169 -7.17 7.31 -7.14
N ILE A 170 -6.87 6.21 -6.45
CA ILE A 170 -7.04 4.86 -7.02
C ILE A 170 -8.51 4.61 -7.36
N ALA A 171 -8.75 3.99 -8.51
CA ALA A 171 -10.10 3.57 -8.90
C ALA A 171 -10.71 2.62 -7.84
N PRO A 172 -12.02 2.71 -7.58
CA PRO A 172 -12.69 1.74 -6.72
C PRO A 172 -12.70 0.35 -7.36
N GLY A 173 -12.64 -0.69 -6.54
CA GLY A 173 -12.62 -2.08 -7.02
C GLY A 173 -12.10 -3.08 -5.99
N HIS A 174 -11.91 -4.30 -6.45
CA HIS A 174 -11.30 -5.37 -5.65
C HIS A 174 -9.81 -5.46 -5.95
N TYR A 175 -9.01 -5.44 -4.90
CA TYR A 175 -7.55 -5.43 -5.00
C TYR A 175 -6.93 -6.45 -4.05
N VAL A 176 -5.81 -7.03 -4.45
CA VAL A 176 -4.89 -7.68 -3.51
C VAL A 176 -3.88 -6.63 -3.04
N LEU A 177 -3.85 -6.37 -1.73
CA LEU A 177 -2.71 -5.75 -1.08
C LEU A 177 -1.65 -6.82 -0.83
N ARG A 178 -0.47 -6.64 -1.41
CA ARG A 178 0.72 -7.44 -1.12
C ARG A 178 1.66 -6.59 -0.28
N HIS A 179 1.96 -7.04 0.92
CA HIS A 179 2.94 -6.45 1.82
C HIS A 179 4.14 -7.38 1.94
N ASP A 180 5.37 -6.85 1.94
CA ASP A 180 6.59 -7.65 1.97
C ASP A 180 7.66 -6.96 2.83
N ILE A 181 8.27 -7.74 3.73
CA ILE A 181 9.53 -7.37 4.38
C ILE A 181 10.62 -8.19 3.70
N ILE A 182 11.72 -7.57 3.30
CA ILE A 182 12.89 -8.31 2.78
C ILE A 182 13.99 -8.24 3.82
N ALA A 183 14.25 -9.33 4.54
CA ALA A 183 15.35 -9.37 5.49
C ALA A 183 16.69 -9.57 4.75
N LEU A 184 17.67 -8.71 5.04
CA LEU A 184 18.95 -8.63 4.33
C LEU A 184 20.15 -9.10 5.18
N HIS A 185 19.92 -9.73 6.33
CA HIS A 185 21.00 -10.24 7.19
C HIS A 185 21.86 -11.33 6.51
N GLY A 186 21.29 -12.07 5.56
CA GLY A 186 22.04 -12.97 4.66
C GLY A 186 22.36 -12.35 3.30
N GLY A 187 21.92 -11.13 3.03
CA GLY A 187 21.86 -10.53 1.68
C GLY A 187 23.22 -10.34 1.01
N GLN A 188 24.33 -10.36 1.75
CA GLN A 188 25.69 -10.30 1.20
C GLN A 188 26.09 -11.55 0.39
N GLN A 189 25.33 -12.64 0.50
CA GLN A 189 25.54 -13.87 -0.27
C GLN A 189 24.42 -14.05 -1.30
N PRO A 190 24.73 -14.63 -2.48
CA PRO A 190 23.69 -15.06 -3.42
C PRO A 190 22.64 -15.92 -2.71
N ASN A 191 21.37 -15.68 -3.01
CA ASN A 191 20.22 -16.37 -2.40
C ASN A 191 20.06 -16.16 -0.88
N GLY A 192 20.79 -15.22 -0.26
CA GLY A 192 20.75 -15.03 1.20
C GLY A 192 19.73 -14.01 1.72
N ALA A 193 19.14 -13.19 0.84
CA ALA A 193 18.00 -12.35 1.20
C ALA A 193 16.75 -13.20 1.45
N GLN A 194 15.79 -12.69 2.24
CA GLN A 194 14.60 -13.44 2.64
C GLN A 194 13.36 -12.57 2.50
N SER A 195 12.43 -12.93 1.61
CA SER A 195 11.17 -12.20 1.41
C SER A 195 10.03 -12.83 2.19
N TYR A 196 9.16 -12.00 2.77
CA TYR A 196 8.01 -12.41 3.57
C TYR A 196 6.72 -11.81 3.02
N PRO A 197 6.33 -12.17 1.78
CA PRO A 197 5.12 -11.63 1.18
C PRO A 197 3.87 -12.10 1.91
N GLN A 198 2.95 -11.18 2.18
CA GLN A 198 1.64 -11.44 2.78
C GLN A 198 0.57 -10.75 1.91
N CYS A 199 -0.41 -11.51 1.43
CA CYS A 199 -1.48 -10.99 0.57
C CYS A 199 -2.82 -10.89 1.31
N ILE A 200 -3.53 -9.79 1.08
CA ILE A 200 -4.79 -9.45 1.73
C ILE A 200 -5.78 -8.93 0.70
N ASN A 201 -7.00 -9.46 0.69
CA ASN A 201 -8.07 -9.00 -0.19
C ASN A 201 -8.74 -7.72 0.34
N LEU A 202 -8.78 -6.69 -0.48
CA LEU A 202 -9.43 -5.41 -0.22
C LEU A 202 -10.59 -5.16 -1.17
N GLU A 203 -11.61 -4.46 -0.68
CA GLU A 203 -12.60 -3.76 -1.50
C GLU A 203 -12.40 -2.26 -1.29
N ILE A 204 -11.82 -1.60 -2.28
CA ILE A 204 -11.55 -0.17 -2.24
C ILE A 204 -12.77 0.57 -2.78
N THR A 205 -13.31 1.49 -1.99
CA THR A 205 -14.36 2.43 -2.40
C THR A 205 -13.78 3.84 -2.59
N GLY A 206 -14.50 4.70 -3.31
CA GLY A 206 -14.07 6.07 -3.57
C GLY A 206 -14.50 6.56 -4.94
N SER A 207 -13.97 7.71 -5.35
CA SER A 207 -14.25 8.36 -6.64
C SER A 207 -13.01 8.53 -7.51
N GLY A 208 -11.89 7.90 -7.11
CA GLY A 208 -10.65 7.91 -7.89
C GLY A 208 -10.83 7.25 -9.26
N THR A 209 -9.90 7.52 -10.17
CA THR A 209 -9.90 6.99 -11.54
C THR A 209 -8.57 6.39 -11.95
N ASP A 210 -7.55 6.43 -11.08
CA ASP A 210 -6.23 5.93 -11.40
C ASP A 210 -6.26 4.42 -11.57
N THR A 211 -5.68 3.94 -12.67
CA THR A 211 -5.52 2.53 -13.03
C THR A 211 -4.05 2.27 -13.38
N PRO A 212 -3.13 2.32 -12.40
CA PRO A 212 -1.70 2.16 -12.68
C PRO A 212 -1.40 0.80 -13.31
N GLU A 213 -0.49 0.79 -14.28
CA GLU A 213 0.01 -0.46 -14.85
C GLU A 213 0.85 -1.20 -13.81
N GLY A 214 0.64 -2.52 -13.71
CA GLY A 214 1.38 -3.39 -12.80
C GLY A 214 2.23 -4.43 -13.52
N VAL A 215 3.16 -5.03 -12.80
CA VAL A 215 4.01 -6.13 -13.27
C VAL A 215 3.59 -7.46 -12.63
N PRO A 216 3.79 -8.61 -13.30
CA PRO A 216 3.49 -9.89 -12.68
C PRO A 216 4.34 -10.09 -11.41
N GLY A 217 3.78 -10.76 -10.40
CA GLY A 217 4.46 -10.96 -9.11
C GLY A 217 5.84 -11.63 -9.24
N THR A 218 6.00 -12.54 -10.21
CA THR A 218 7.26 -13.23 -10.54
C THR A 218 8.29 -12.36 -11.26
N ALA A 219 7.97 -11.09 -11.52
CA ALA A 219 8.86 -10.10 -12.11
C ALA A 219 9.10 -8.90 -11.15
N LEU A 220 8.61 -8.97 -9.91
CA LEU A 220 8.82 -7.90 -8.93
C LEU A 220 10.31 -7.76 -8.58
N TYR A 221 11.03 -8.87 -8.44
CA TYR A 221 12.42 -8.85 -8.00
C TYR A 221 13.30 -9.71 -8.90
N GLY A 222 14.55 -9.29 -9.08
CA GLY A 222 15.62 -10.13 -9.61
C GLY A 222 16.54 -10.60 -8.49
N ALA A 223 16.96 -11.86 -8.51
CA ALA A 223 17.84 -12.43 -7.48
C ALA A 223 19.18 -11.69 -7.32
N ASN A 224 19.68 -11.08 -8.41
CA ASN A 224 20.92 -10.29 -8.44
C ASN A 224 20.69 -8.78 -8.35
N HIS A 225 19.47 -8.33 -8.06
CA HIS A 225 19.19 -6.90 -7.91
C HIS A 225 20.08 -6.30 -6.80
N PRO A 226 20.63 -5.08 -6.95
CA PRO A 226 21.56 -4.49 -5.98
C PRO A 226 20.96 -4.25 -4.58
N GLY A 227 19.63 -4.24 -4.45
CA GLY A 227 18.92 -4.23 -3.17
C GLY A 227 18.58 -5.61 -2.59
N ILE A 228 18.85 -6.69 -3.32
CA ILE A 228 18.61 -8.09 -2.88
C ILE A 228 19.95 -8.74 -2.52
N LEU A 229 20.92 -8.72 -3.44
CA LEU A 229 22.30 -9.11 -3.17
C LEU A 229 23.05 -7.88 -2.64
N TYR A 230 22.96 -7.66 -1.34
CA TYR A 230 23.42 -6.43 -0.69
C TYR A 230 24.05 -6.67 0.67
N ASN A 231 25.22 -6.06 0.91
CA ASN A 231 25.93 -6.16 2.19
C ASN A 231 25.53 -5.02 3.14
N ILE A 232 24.71 -5.34 4.14
CA ILE A 232 24.22 -4.37 5.14
C ILE A 232 25.22 -4.05 6.26
N TYR A 233 26.34 -4.78 6.36
CA TYR A 233 27.28 -4.71 7.48
C TYR A 233 28.35 -3.62 7.34
N ARG A 234 28.21 -2.75 6.34
CA ARG A 234 29.09 -1.58 6.18
C ARG A 234 28.46 -0.39 6.91
N ASP A 235 29.27 0.43 7.59
CA ASP A 235 28.80 1.68 8.17
C ASP A 235 28.48 2.71 7.08
N PHE A 236 27.62 3.69 7.38
CA PHE A 236 27.36 4.85 6.53
C PHE A 236 26.91 4.50 5.11
N LEU A 237 26.03 3.51 4.97
CA LEU A 237 25.46 3.12 3.68
C LEU A 237 24.73 4.31 3.05
N ASN A 238 24.85 4.47 1.73
CA ASN A 238 24.18 5.52 0.95
C ASN A 238 23.81 5.09 -0.48
N ASP A 239 23.98 3.81 -0.79
CA ASP A 239 23.89 3.19 -2.12
C ASP A 239 22.78 2.13 -2.20
N TYR A 240 21.96 1.98 -1.15
CA TYR A 240 20.88 1.00 -1.15
C TYR A 240 19.78 1.38 -2.14
N VAL A 241 19.49 0.47 -3.07
CA VAL A 241 18.41 0.62 -4.06
C VAL A 241 17.24 -0.27 -3.68
N VAL A 242 16.11 0.32 -3.32
CA VAL A 242 14.88 -0.42 -3.00
C VAL A 242 14.43 -1.25 -4.23
N PRO A 243 14.25 -2.59 -4.11
CA PRO A 243 13.85 -3.44 -5.24
C PRO A 243 12.39 -3.23 -5.64
N GLY A 244 11.99 -3.66 -6.83
CA GLY A 244 10.57 -3.66 -7.26
C GLY A 244 10.07 -2.42 -7.99
N GLY A 245 10.97 -1.65 -8.62
CA GLY A 245 10.61 -0.53 -9.48
C GLY A 245 10.13 0.73 -8.74
N PRO A 246 9.63 1.75 -9.47
CA PRO A 246 9.17 3.00 -8.87
C PRO A 246 7.86 2.84 -8.12
N ILE A 247 7.60 3.75 -7.18
CA ILE A 247 6.28 3.94 -6.57
C ILE A 247 5.42 4.73 -7.55
N ILE A 248 4.14 4.38 -7.67
CA ILE A 248 3.20 5.09 -8.54
C ILE A 248 2.99 6.55 -8.10
N PRO A 249 2.54 7.44 -8.99
CA PRO A 249 1.98 8.73 -8.57
C PRO A 249 0.90 8.55 -7.50
N GLY A 250 0.93 9.37 -6.45
CA GLY A 250 -0.01 9.30 -5.33
C GLY A 250 0.29 8.24 -4.27
N GLY A 251 1.27 7.35 -4.50
CA GLY A 251 1.88 6.53 -3.46
C GLY A 251 2.83 7.33 -2.57
N THR A 252 3.18 6.77 -1.42
CA THR A 252 4.06 7.41 -0.43
C THR A 252 5.19 6.45 -0.08
N SER A 253 6.45 6.90 -0.13
CA SER A 253 7.62 6.04 0.14
C SER A 253 7.71 5.49 1.56
N MET A 254 7.07 6.17 2.51
CA MET A 254 6.89 5.75 3.89
C MET A 254 5.95 6.75 4.57
N LEU A 255 4.90 6.29 5.24
CA LEU A 255 4.16 7.14 6.18
C LEU A 255 4.95 7.35 7.48
N PRO A 256 4.74 8.47 8.19
CA PRO A 256 5.16 8.56 9.59
C PRO A 256 4.55 7.41 10.39
N GLN A 257 5.39 6.51 10.88
CA GLN A 257 4.92 5.30 11.55
C GLN A 257 4.40 5.66 12.93
N THR A 258 3.12 5.38 13.15
CA THR A 258 2.43 5.58 14.43
C THR A 258 1.41 4.46 14.61
N LYS A 259 1.10 4.13 15.85
CA LYS A 259 0.18 3.04 16.14
C LYS A 259 -1.25 3.56 16.09
N ILE A 260 -2.08 2.95 15.26
CA ILE A 260 -3.54 3.14 15.27
C ILE A 260 -4.11 2.38 16.47
N PRO A 261 -4.79 3.05 17.43
CA PRO A 261 -5.47 2.38 18.52
C PRO A 261 -6.59 1.49 18.00
N ILE A 262 -6.66 0.26 18.49
CA ILE A 262 -7.77 -0.66 18.19
C ILE A 262 -8.93 -0.30 19.10
N THR A 263 -10.07 0.07 18.50
CA THR A 263 -11.31 0.43 19.20
C THR A 263 -12.41 -0.61 19.02
N ALA A 264 -12.30 -1.46 18.00
CA ALA A 264 -13.26 -2.54 17.74
C ALA A 264 -12.59 -3.72 17.02
N SER A 265 -13.28 -4.87 16.99
CA SER A 265 -12.93 -6.02 16.16
C SER A 265 -13.97 -6.22 15.06
N GLY A 266 -13.51 -6.53 13.85
CA GLY A 266 -14.34 -6.82 12.68
C GLY A 266 -14.06 -8.21 12.11
N SER A 267 -14.92 -8.65 11.21
CA SER A 267 -14.71 -9.88 10.42
C SER A 267 -14.66 -9.54 8.94
N ALA A 268 -13.88 -10.31 8.18
CA ALA A 268 -13.85 -10.16 6.74
C ALA A 268 -15.25 -10.41 6.14
N THR A 269 -15.61 -9.67 5.10
CA THR A 269 -16.91 -9.83 4.43
C THR A 269 -16.78 -10.86 3.30
N PRO A 270 -17.67 -11.87 3.20
CA PRO A 270 -17.63 -12.83 2.11
C PRO A 270 -17.98 -12.16 0.77
N TYR A 271 -17.45 -12.70 -0.33
CA TYR A 271 -17.86 -12.30 -1.67
C TYR A 271 -19.30 -12.76 -1.95
N GLY A 272 -20.06 -11.98 -2.72
CA GLY A 272 -21.47 -12.29 -3.05
C GLY A 272 -22.50 -11.76 -2.05
N THR A 273 -22.09 -11.14 -0.95
CA THR A 273 -23.01 -10.42 -0.06
C THR A 273 -22.84 -8.91 -0.26
N THR A 274 -23.88 -8.22 -0.73
CA THR A 274 -23.92 -6.76 -0.74
C THR A 274 -24.05 -6.26 0.70
N ARG A 275 -23.13 -5.40 1.16
CA ARG A 275 -23.24 -4.74 2.47
C ARG A 275 -24.50 -3.86 2.44
N ALA A 276 -25.50 -4.18 3.26
CA ALA A 276 -26.52 -3.20 3.57
C ALA A 276 -25.82 -2.04 4.28
N SER A 277 -25.88 -0.83 3.72
CA SER A 277 -25.40 0.38 4.39
C SER A 277 -26.09 0.47 5.75
N SER A 278 -25.34 0.22 6.82
CA SER A 278 -25.80 0.42 8.18
C SER A 278 -25.92 1.92 8.41
N SER A 279 -27.09 2.50 8.14
CA SER A 279 -27.47 3.78 8.71
C SER A 279 -27.49 3.59 10.23
N VAL A 280 -26.61 4.30 10.93
CA VAL A 280 -26.58 4.33 12.39
C VAL A 280 -27.91 4.92 12.86
N ARG A 281 -28.84 4.06 13.29
CA ARG A 281 -30.06 4.53 13.97
C ARG A 281 -29.64 4.85 15.40
N ALA A 282 -29.58 6.14 15.72
CA ALA A 282 -29.39 6.61 17.08
C ALA A 282 -30.47 6.00 17.98
N SER A 283 -30.05 5.22 18.97
CA SER A 283 -30.93 4.69 20.01
C SER A 283 -31.33 5.82 20.95
N SER A 284 -32.54 6.35 20.80
CA SER A 284 -33.22 7.11 21.84
C SER A 284 -33.79 6.14 22.87
N SER A 285 -33.43 6.34 24.13
CA SER A 285 -33.89 5.61 25.32
C SER A 285 -35.42 5.56 25.41
N PRO A 286 -36.03 4.43 25.85
CA PRO A 286 -37.47 4.38 26.08
C PRO A 286 -37.85 5.06 27.41
N PRO A 287 -38.99 5.80 27.47
CA PRO A 287 -39.54 6.27 28.74
C PRO A 287 -40.27 5.13 29.48
N ALA A 288 -40.34 5.30 30.81
CA ALA A 288 -40.89 4.37 31.79
C ALA A 288 -42.38 4.00 31.58
N PRO A 289 -42.86 2.85 32.10
CA PRO A 289 -44.21 2.37 31.83
C PRO A 289 -45.25 3.09 32.69
N VAL A 290 -46.35 3.51 32.06
CA VAL A 290 -47.58 3.95 32.75
C VAL A 290 -48.67 2.90 32.50
N VAL A 291 -49.33 2.55 33.59
CA VAL A 291 -50.36 1.52 33.71
C VAL A 291 -51.73 2.09 33.29
N SER A 292 -52.50 1.36 32.47
CA SER A 292 -53.90 0.94 32.75
C SER A 292 -54.83 0.78 31.52
N SER A 293 -55.61 -0.31 31.60
CA SER A 293 -57.01 -0.56 31.17
C SER A 293 -57.42 -0.65 29.69
N SER A 294 -57.59 -1.90 29.25
CA SER A 294 -58.79 -2.55 28.66
C SER A 294 -59.83 -1.71 27.89
N SER A 295 -60.08 -2.08 26.63
CA SER A 295 -61.40 -2.53 26.15
C SER A 295 -61.31 -3.20 24.77
N ARG A 296 -62.37 -3.92 24.38
CA ARG A 296 -62.40 -5.16 23.59
C ARG A 296 -63.15 -4.99 22.24
N ALA A 297 -62.55 -5.52 21.16
CA ALA A 297 -63.14 -6.18 19.96
C ALA A 297 -64.05 -5.38 18.98
N PRO A 298 -64.43 -5.92 17.79
CA PRO A 298 -63.90 -7.07 17.02
C PRO A 298 -63.56 -6.76 15.54
N ALA A 299 -63.03 -7.79 14.88
CA ALA A 299 -62.64 -7.91 13.48
C ALA A 299 -63.79 -7.87 12.45
N VAL A 300 -63.45 -7.51 11.22
CA VAL A 300 -64.20 -7.87 10.01
C VAL A 300 -63.22 -8.38 8.94
N SER A 301 -63.49 -9.59 8.46
CA SER A 301 -62.83 -10.27 7.35
C SER A 301 -63.54 -9.93 6.03
N THR A 302 -62.79 -9.81 4.94
CA THR A 302 -63.31 -10.13 3.60
C THR A 302 -62.18 -10.62 2.70
N SER A 303 -62.35 -11.85 2.25
CA SER A 303 -61.72 -12.50 1.10
C SER A 303 -62.28 -11.94 -0.21
N LEU A 304 -61.54 -12.09 -1.32
CA LEU A 304 -62.00 -12.75 -2.56
C LEU A 304 -60.87 -12.75 -3.62
N THR A 305 -61.05 -13.69 -4.55
CA THR A 305 -60.14 -14.44 -5.44
C THR A 305 -59.63 -13.72 -6.71
N PRO A 306 -58.63 -14.31 -7.42
CA PRO A 306 -58.08 -13.81 -8.68
C PRO A 306 -58.80 -14.36 -9.93
N VAL A 307 -58.76 -13.64 -11.06
CA VAL A 307 -59.27 -14.10 -12.36
C VAL A 307 -58.21 -13.89 -13.46
N GLN A 308 -58.14 -14.90 -14.34
CA GLN A 308 -57.18 -15.17 -15.42
C GLN A 308 -57.42 -14.35 -16.71
N SER A 309 -56.38 -14.39 -17.57
CA SER A 309 -56.31 -13.97 -18.98
C SER A 309 -57.36 -14.60 -19.92
N PRO A 310 -57.41 -14.17 -21.20
CA PRO A 310 -56.66 -14.93 -22.23
C PRO A 310 -56.03 -14.09 -23.37
N ALA A 311 -55.25 -14.78 -24.19
CA ALA A 311 -54.47 -14.34 -25.35
C ALA A 311 -55.20 -14.52 -26.69
N SER A 312 -54.68 -13.91 -27.78
CA SER A 312 -54.71 -14.32 -29.22
C SER A 312 -54.00 -13.22 -30.05
N SER A 313 -52.86 -13.41 -30.74
CA SER A 313 -52.50 -14.15 -31.98
C SER A 313 -52.87 -13.47 -33.33
N SER A 314 -51.86 -12.84 -33.98
CA SER A 314 -51.40 -12.76 -35.43
C SER A 314 -52.38 -12.97 -36.63
N PRO A 315 -52.04 -12.72 -37.94
CA PRO A 315 -50.71 -12.57 -38.61
C PRO A 315 -50.54 -11.61 -39.86
N ARG A 316 -49.29 -11.53 -40.40
CA ARG A 316 -48.80 -11.34 -41.82
C ARG A 316 -49.15 -10.04 -42.60
N GLN A 317 -48.40 -9.45 -43.56
CA GLN A 317 -47.37 -9.84 -44.57
C GLN A 317 -46.72 -8.53 -45.16
N THR A 318 -45.40 -8.45 -45.44
CA THR A 318 -44.69 -8.28 -46.77
C THR A 318 -45.11 -7.05 -47.63
N ASP A 319 -44.31 -6.23 -48.31
CA ASP A 319 -43.03 -6.27 -49.07
C ASP A 319 -42.41 -4.83 -49.08
N ASP A 320 -41.08 -4.64 -49.02
CA ASP A 320 -40.11 -4.41 -50.11
C ASP A 320 -40.08 -2.99 -50.75
N ASP A 321 -38.86 -2.60 -51.13
CA ASP A 321 -38.41 -1.48 -51.97
C ASP A 321 -37.91 -0.13 -51.38
N THR A 322 -36.80 0.33 -51.96
CA THR A 322 -35.86 1.43 -51.62
C THR A 322 -35.46 2.09 -52.97
N PRO A 323 -34.95 3.35 -53.13
CA PRO A 323 -34.92 4.62 -52.35
C PRO A 323 -35.55 5.79 -53.19
N PRO A 324 -35.30 7.13 -53.00
CA PRO A 324 -33.99 7.83 -53.02
C PRO A 324 -33.76 8.85 -51.89
N GLN A 325 -32.50 9.24 -51.74
CA GLN A 325 -31.99 10.29 -50.86
C GLN A 325 -32.59 11.68 -51.15
N THR A 326 -32.86 12.45 -50.10
CA THR A 326 -32.54 13.89 -50.08
C THR A 326 -32.42 14.41 -48.65
N SER A 327 -31.34 15.15 -48.44
CA SER A 327 -30.89 15.84 -47.24
C SER A 327 -31.73 17.06 -46.90
N VAL A 328 -32.21 17.21 -45.65
CA VAL A 328 -32.24 18.50 -44.93
C VAL A 328 -32.34 18.27 -43.41
N THR A 329 -31.46 18.93 -42.64
CA THR A 329 -31.45 19.00 -41.16
C THR A 329 -32.55 19.93 -40.62
N PRO A 330 -33.14 19.63 -39.45
CA PRO A 330 -33.48 20.70 -38.49
C PRO A 330 -33.16 20.34 -37.01
N PRO A 331 -33.26 21.30 -36.08
CA PRO A 331 -32.34 21.43 -34.94
C PRO A 331 -32.79 20.67 -33.68
N ALA A 332 -31.81 20.28 -32.86
CA ALA A 332 -32.04 19.75 -31.53
C ALA A 332 -32.17 20.90 -30.51
N THR A 333 -33.34 20.97 -29.90
CA THR A 333 -33.67 21.79 -28.74
C THR A 333 -33.05 21.18 -27.48
N THR A 334 -32.20 21.92 -26.76
CA THR A 334 -31.74 21.54 -25.42
C THR A 334 -32.22 22.56 -24.41
N LEU A 335 -33.03 22.10 -23.46
CA LEU A 335 -33.52 22.86 -22.31
C LEU A 335 -32.36 23.13 -21.33
N GLN A 336 -32.18 24.40 -20.98
CA GLN A 336 -31.29 24.87 -19.93
C GLN A 336 -31.97 24.75 -18.56
N THR A 337 -31.29 24.12 -17.60
CA THR A 337 -31.58 24.26 -16.17
C THR A 337 -30.45 25.05 -15.52
N ARG A 338 -30.76 26.24 -15.01
CA ARG A 338 -29.85 27.05 -14.19
C ARG A 338 -29.77 26.47 -12.79
N THR A 339 -28.54 26.22 -12.33
CA THR A 339 -28.22 26.16 -10.91
C THR A 339 -27.07 27.12 -10.66
N THR A 340 -27.35 28.20 -9.94
CA THR A 340 -26.38 29.19 -9.49
C THR A 340 -25.57 28.65 -8.32
N VAL A 341 -24.28 28.39 -8.53
CA VAL A 341 -23.27 28.29 -7.46
C VAL A 341 -22.11 29.19 -7.87
N ALA A 342 -21.66 30.01 -6.92
CA ALA A 342 -20.60 31.00 -7.09
C ALA A 342 -19.26 30.35 -7.52
N PRO A 343 -18.50 30.96 -8.45
CA PRO A 343 -17.21 30.42 -8.87
C PRO A 343 -16.17 30.61 -7.77
N PRO A 344 -15.26 29.65 -7.52
CA PRO A 344 -14.04 29.94 -6.79
C PRO A 344 -13.18 30.91 -7.62
N ALA A 345 -12.51 31.82 -6.93
CA ALA A 345 -11.68 32.87 -7.50
C ALA A 345 -10.69 32.29 -8.52
N SER A 346 -10.79 32.78 -9.75
CA SER A 346 -9.76 32.70 -10.78
C SER A 346 -8.46 33.28 -10.22
N SER A 347 -7.44 32.44 -10.03
CA SER A 347 -6.07 32.97 -9.95
C SER A 347 -5.73 33.55 -11.32
N GLN A 348 -5.34 34.83 -11.35
CA GLN A 348 -4.82 35.50 -12.55
C GLN A 348 -3.70 34.65 -13.20
N PRO A 349 -3.54 34.72 -14.54
CA PRO A 349 -2.28 34.31 -15.14
C PRO A 349 -1.16 35.16 -14.52
N PRO A 350 -0.03 34.56 -14.10
CA PRO A 350 1.11 35.33 -13.63
C PRO A 350 1.62 36.25 -14.74
N PRO A 351 2.21 37.41 -14.38
CA PRO A 351 2.75 38.33 -15.36
C PRO A 351 3.80 37.62 -16.23
N SER A 352 3.73 37.88 -17.53
CA SER A 352 4.67 37.43 -18.54
C SER A 352 6.12 37.77 -18.14
N GLY A 353 6.93 36.75 -17.84
CA GLY A 353 8.38 36.92 -17.70
C GLY A 353 9.11 35.90 -16.85
N GLU A 354 8.45 35.16 -15.95
CA GLU A 354 9.13 34.18 -15.10
C GLU A 354 8.91 32.75 -15.59
N GLU A 355 10.01 32.09 -15.95
CA GLU A 355 10.05 30.72 -16.42
C GLU A 355 9.65 29.79 -15.27
N VAL A 356 8.48 29.12 -15.39
CA VAL A 356 8.02 28.17 -14.38
C VAL A 356 9.08 27.08 -14.23
N THR A 357 9.59 26.93 -13.02
CA THR A 357 10.75 26.07 -12.73
C THR A 357 10.31 24.90 -11.85
N GLN A 358 10.71 23.68 -12.22
CA GLN A 358 10.38 22.46 -11.49
C GLN A 358 11.26 22.24 -10.27
N GLY A 359 10.62 21.76 -9.19
CA GLY A 359 11.31 21.40 -7.96
C GLY A 359 12.22 20.19 -8.12
N LEU A 360 13.14 20.01 -7.17
CA LEU A 360 14.00 18.83 -7.12
C LEU A 360 13.16 17.54 -7.10
N TYR A 361 13.58 16.56 -7.88
CA TYR A 361 12.92 15.26 -8.12
C TYR A 361 11.56 15.32 -8.83
N GLN A 362 11.12 16.49 -9.30
CA GLN A 362 9.93 16.61 -10.13
C GLN A 362 10.23 16.28 -11.59
N GLN A 363 9.20 15.88 -12.33
CA GLN A 363 9.31 15.62 -13.76
C GLN A 363 9.57 16.93 -14.50
N CYS A 364 10.60 16.93 -15.36
CA CYS A 364 11.01 18.07 -16.16
C CYS A 364 11.09 17.75 -17.67
N GLY A 365 10.66 16.56 -18.06
CA GLY A 365 10.65 16.16 -19.47
C GLY A 365 10.16 14.74 -19.67
N GLY A 366 10.27 14.29 -20.93
CA GLY A 366 9.73 13.03 -21.41
C GLY A 366 8.73 13.22 -22.55
N ARG A 367 8.58 12.22 -23.41
CA ARG A 367 7.69 12.27 -24.57
C ARG A 367 6.24 12.43 -24.13
N GLY A 368 5.60 13.53 -24.58
CA GLY A 368 4.22 13.88 -24.22
C GLY A 368 4.11 14.77 -22.97
N TYR A 369 5.21 15.10 -22.31
CA TYR A 369 5.22 16.03 -21.18
C TYR A 369 5.04 17.48 -21.64
N ALA A 370 4.03 18.17 -21.11
CA ALA A 370 3.71 19.57 -21.43
C ALA A 370 3.98 20.54 -20.27
N GLY A 371 4.57 20.06 -19.16
CA GLY A 371 4.87 20.86 -17.98
C GLY A 371 6.19 21.62 -18.09
N ALA A 372 6.58 22.31 -17.00
CA ALA A 372 7.82 23.06 -16.94
C ALA A 372 9.05 22.15 -17.13
N THR A 373 9.93 22.52 -18.05
CA THR A 373 11.11 21.71 -18.41
C THR A 373 12.39 22.17 -17.74
N LYS A 374 12.38 23.38 -17.16
CA LYS A 374 13.51 23.93 -16.43
C LYS A 374 13.46 23.46 -14.99
N CYS A 375 14.60 23.04 -14.47
CA CYS A 375 14.78 22.69 -13.07
C CYS A 375 15.31 23.88 -12.28
N GLN A 376 15.14 23.85 -10.95
CA GLN A 376 15.79 24.83 -10.07
C GLN A 376 17.29 24.89 -10.35
N ASP A 377 17.92 26.06 -10.15
CA ASP A 377 19.29 26.35 -10.61
C ASP A 377 20.36 25.34 -10.15
N PHE A 378 20.10 24.61 -9.07
CA PHE A 378 20.98 23.57 -8.51
C PHE A 378 20.69 22.14 -9.04
N ALA A 379 19.76 22.00 -9.99
CA ALA A 379 19.31 20.73 -10.55
C ALA A 379 19.32 20.76 -12.08
N THR A 380 19.62 19.61 -12.68
CA THR A 380 19.60 19.42 -14.13
C THR A 380 18.51 18.42 -14.49
N CYS A 381 17.75 18.72 -15.55
CA CYS A 381 16.77 17.81 -16.08
C CYS A 381 17.46 16.60 -16.71
N SER A 382 17.42 15.46 -16.01
CA SER A 382 18.11 14.24 -16.41
C SER A 382 17.10 13.28 -17.02
N THR A 383 17.28 12.96 -18.30
CA THR A 383 16.42 11.99 -19.00
C THR A 383 16.72 10.59 -18.48
N MET A 384 15.72 9.95 -17.89
CA MET A 384 15.84 8.59 -17.34
C MET A 384 15.42 7.56 -18.40
N ASP A 385 14.37 7.88 -19.14
CA ASP A 385 13.88 7.11 -20.28
C ASP A 385 13.17 8.04 -21.29
N PRO A 386 12.74 7.55 -22.47
CA PRO A 386 12.13 8.39 -23.50
C PRO A 386 10.84 9.11 -23.07
N TYR A 387 10.14 8.62 -22.05
CA TYR A 387 8.87 9.15 -21.57
C TYR A 387 9.02 9.92 -20.24
N TYR A 388 10.19 9.88 -19.60
CA TYR A 388 10.42 10.51 -18.31
C TYR A 388 11.83 11.12 -18.15
N ALA A 389 11.86 12.40 -17.79
CA ALA A 389 13.05 13.10 -17.32
C ALA A 389 12.75 13.78 -15.98
N GLN A 390 13.73 13.79 -15.08
CA GLN A 390 13.57 14.26 -13.70
C GLN A 390 14.63 15.30 -13.33
N CYS A 391 14.23 16.33 -12.57
CA CYS A 391 15.17 17.27 -11.95
C CYS A 391 16.01 16.55 -10.91
N ARG A 392 17.28 16.31 -11.21
CA ARG A 392 18.23 15.70 -10.28
C ARG A 392 19.33 16.69 -9.93
N PRO A 393 19.97 16.59 -8.75
CA PRO A 393 21.07 17.48 -8.40
C PRO A 393 22.12 17.50 -9.51
N THR A 394 22.54 18.69 -9.93
CA THR A 394 23.54 18.83 -11.00
C THR A 394 24.83 18.13 -10.57
N PRO A 395 25.35 17.14 -11.33
CA PRO A 395 26.59 16.47 -11.00
C PRO A 395 27.73 17.49 -10.94
N VAL A 396 28.46 17.49 -9.82
CA VAL A 396 29.51 18.48 -9.57
C VAL A 396 30.68 18.22 -10.53
N ALA A 397 31.01 19.20 -11.38
CA ALA A 397 32.30 19.21 -12.06
C ALA A 397 33.40 19.29 -11.00
N SER A 398 34.41 18.42 -11.09
CA SER A 398 35.51 18.33 -10.14
C SER A 398 36.16 19.71 -9.92
N GLY A 399 35.90 20.33 -8.77
CA GLY A 399 36.54 21.57 -8.34
C GLY A 399 35.64 22.70 -7.82
N GLY A 400 34.30 22.58 -7.87
CA GLY A 400 33.39 23.69 -7.54
C GLY A 400 32.38 23.42 -6.41
N GLY A 401 32.84 23.35 -5.16
CA GLY A 401 31.97 23.34 -3.97
C GLY A 401 31.40 21.97 -3.54
N GLN A 402 30.89 21.91 -2.31
CA GLN A 402 30.23 20.75 -1.72
C GLN A 402 28.88 20.47 -2.40
N PRO A 403 28.56 19.21 -2.73
CA PRO A 403 27.28 18.88 -3.35
C PRO A 403 26.11 19.24 -2.44
N LEU A 404 24.93 19.38 -3.04
CA LEU A 404 23.70 19.57 -2.30
C LEU A 404 23.55 18.45 -1.24
N TYR A 405 23.18 18.85 -0.02
CA TYR A 405 23.09 18.03 1.18
C TYR A 405 24.40 17.54 1.80
N ALA A 406 25.58 17.88 1.26
CA ALA A 406 26.85 17.57 1.91
C ALA A 406 27.18 18.54 3.05
N GLN A 407 28.06 18.09 3.96
CA GLN A 407 28.58 18.96 5.02
C GLN A 407 29.49 20.03 4.41
N CYS A 408 29.26 21.28 4.79
CA CYS A 408 30.00 22.46 4.33
C CYS A 408 30.56 23.30 5.50
N GLY A 409 30.40 22.84 6.75
CA GLY A 409 30.90 23.56 7.90
C GLY A 409 30.62 22.85 9.23
N GLY A 410 31.05 23.49 10.31
CA GLY A 410 30.99 22.96 11.68
C GLY A 410 32.36 23.00 12.37
N ILE A 411 32.37 23.06 13.70
CA ILE A 411 33.60 23.00 14.50
C ILE A 411 34.35 21.71 14.18
N GLY A 412 35.62 21.86 13.76
CA GLY A 412 36.50 20.74 13.39
C GLY A 412 36.37 20.25 11.94
N TYR A 413 35.47 20.82 11.14
CA TYR A 413 35.36 20.50 9.71
C TYR A 413 36.50 21.18 8.92
N THR A 414 37.23 20.39 8.13
CA THR A 414 38.38 20.84 7.32
C THR A 414 38.14 20.75 5.81
N GLY A 415 36.94 20.36 5.39
CA GLY A 415 36.58 20.24 3.98
C GLY A 415 36.16 21.58 3.34
N PRO A 416 35.84 21.56 2.03
CA PRO A 416 35.32 22.73 1.32
C PRO A 416 34.07 23.34 1.99
N THR A 417 34.06 24.66 2.17
CA THR A 417 32.97 25.39 2.86
C THR A 417 31.97 26.05 1.91
N ASN A 418 32.31 26.13 0.64
CA ASN A 418 31.42 26.63 -0.41
C ASN A 418 30.54 25.48 -0.91
N CYS A 419 29.26 25.75 -1.12
CA CYS A 419 28.33 24.81 -1.74
C CYS A 419 28.34 24.96 -3.26
N VAL A 420 27.83 23.94 -3.96
CA VAL A 420 27.50 24.05 -5.39
C VAL A 420 26.59 25.25 -5.66
N ALA A 421 26.68 25.79 -6.88
CA ALA A 421 25.87 26.94 -7.29
C ALA A 421 24.37 26.71 -7.02
N GLY A 422 23.71 27.71 -6.43
CA GLY A 422 22.30 27.63 -6.05
C GLY A 422 22.02 26.95 -4.70
N ALA A 423 23.05 26.53 -3.96
CA ALA A 423 22.94 26.07 -2.58
C ALA A 423 23.73 26.97 -1.63
N ARG A 424 23.27 27.08 -0.38
CA ARG A 424 23.96 27.81 0.69
C ARG A 424 24.36 26.88 1.82
N CYS A 425 25.51 27.19 2.42
CA CYS A 425 25.93 26.47 3.61
C CYS A 425 25.11 26.93 4.80
N GLN A 426 24.13 26.12 5.22
CA GLN A 426 23.26 26.42 6.34
C GLN A 426 23.82 25.78 7.62
N VAL A 427 24.00 26.59 8.66
CA VAL A 427 24.42 26.08 9.98
C VAL A 427 23.24 25.37 10.63
N ASN A 428 23.36 24.07 10.85
CA ASN A 428 22.33 23.30 11.56
C ASN A 428 22.62 23.28 13.06
N ASN A 429 23.89 23.13 13.42
CA ASN A 429 24.36 23.22 14.81
C ASN A 429 25.87 23.59 14.82
N PRO A 430 26.48 23.86 15.99
CA PRO A 430 27.88 24.28 16.06
C PRO A 430 28.88 23.32 15.41
N TRP A 431 28.56 22.03 15.31
CA TRP A 431 29.44 21.00 14.77
C TRP A 431 29.12 20.61 13.33
N TYR A 432 28.02 21.12 12.77
CA TYR A 432 27.53 20.69 11.46
C TYR A 432 26.77 21.79 10.72
N SER A 433 27.25 22.09 9.52
CA SER A 433 26.56 22.91 8.52
C SER A 433 26.41 22.11 7.23
N GLN A 434 25.29 22.26 6.54
CA GLN A 434 24.91 21.48 5.37
C GLN A 434 24.59 22.38 4.18
N CYS A 435 24.98 21.95 2.98
CA CYS A 435 24.53 22.60 1.76
C CYS A 435 23.05 22.34 1.54
N LEU A 436 22.23 23.38 1.67
CA LEU A 436 20.79 23.31 1.45
C LEU A 436 20.40 24.30 0.35
N PRO A 437 19.25 24.11 -0.32
CA PRO A 437 18.73 25.06 -1.29
C PRO A 437 18.64 26.50 -0.78
#